data_AF-A0A850WXR5-F1
#
_entry.id   AF-A0A850WXR5-F1
#
_cell.length_a   1.000
_cell.length_b   1.000
_cell.length_c   1.000
_cell.angle_alpha   90.00
_cell.angle_beta   90.00
_cell.angle_gamma   90.00
#
_symmetry.space_group_name_H-M   'P 1'
#
loop_
_entity.id
_entity.type
_entity.pdbx_description
1 polymer ?
#
loop_
_entity_poly.entity_id
_entity_poly.type
_entity_poly.pdbx_seq_one_letter_code
_entity_poly.pdbx_strand_id
1 'polypeptide(L)'
;QLGAQKKKFMPYNHQHKYFFIIGPPALVPLYFQWYVFYFVVQRKQWVDLAWMLTFYIRFFLTYLPLLGLKGVLGLHMLVRFIESNWFVWVTQMNHIPMHIDYDKNVDWFSTQLQATCNVHQSLFNDWFSGHLNFQIEHHLFPTMPRHNYWK
;
A
#
# COMPACT_ATOMS: atom_id res chain seq x y z
N GLN A 1 -9.54 16.38 18.97
CA GLN A 1 -10.86 17.06 18.85
C GLN A 1 -11.36 17.22 17.40
N LEU A 2 -10.49 17.45 16.41
CA LEU A 2 -10.87 17.55 14.97
C LEU A 2 -11.59 16.32 14.38
N GLY A 3 -11.22 15.11 14.77
CA GLY A 3 -11.84 13.87 14.25
C GLY A 3 -13.31 13.69 14.64
N ALA A 4 -13.72 14.21 15.81
CA ALA A 4 -15.11 14.21 16.28
C ALA A 4 -15.97 15.29 15.59
N GLN A 5 -15.32 16.38 15.13
CA GLN A 5 -15.97 17.47 14.40
C GLN A 5 -16.20 17.11 12.92
N LYS A 6 -15.36 16.24 12.33
CA LYS A 6 -15.56 15.70 10.98
C LYS A 6 -16.66 14.62 10.97
N LYS A 7 -17.92 15.04 11.00
CA LYS A 7 -19.08 14.17 10.78
C LYS A 7 -19.20 13.81 9.28
N LYS A 8 -18.49 12.78 8.84
CA LYS A 8 -18.81 12.06 7.60
C LYS A 8 -19.47 10.71 7.94
N PHE A 9 -19.97 10.01 6.92
CA PHE A 9 -20.60 8.69 7.05
C PHE A 9 -19.76 7.67 7.87
N MET A 10 -18.42 7.82 7.89
CA MET A 10 -17.54 7.08 8.80
C MET A 10 -16.81 8.04 9.76
N PRO A 11 -16.95 7.86 11.08
CA PRO A 11 -16.34 8.74 12.07
C PRO A 11 -14.83 8.52 12.17
N TYR A 12 -14.05 9.59 11.94
CA TYR A 12 -12.59 9.54 11.82
C TYR A 12 -11.90 9.04 13.10
N ASN A 13 -12.45 9.35 14.28
CA ASN A 13 -11.94 8.90 15.57
C ASN A 13 -12.04 7.36 15.76
N HIS A 14 -12.80 6.65 14.92
CA HIS A 14 -12.90 5.19 14.94
C HIS A 14 -12.19 4.51 13.77
N GLN A 15 -11.39 5.25 12.98
CA GLN A 15 -10.70 4.71 11.81
C GLN A 15 -9.90 3.45 12.11
N HIS A 16 -9.20 3.40 13.25
CA HIS A 16 -8.45 2.21 13.69
C HIS A 16 -9.30 0.93 13.81
N LYS A 17 -10.63 1.04 14.05
CA LYS A 17 -11.52 -0.12 14.22
C LYS A 17 -11.94 -0.74 12.89
N TYR A 18 -12.14 0.07 11.87
CA TYR A 18 -12.67 -0.39 10.58
C TYR A 18 -11.62 -0.37 9.46
N PHE A 19 -10.50 0.34 9.62
CA PHE A 19 -9.49 0.47 8.59
C PHE A 19 -8.94 -0.88 8.15
N PHE A 20 -8.56 -1.76 9.07
CA PHE A 20 -8.01 -3.07 8.72
C PHE A 20 -9.05 -4.00 8.07
N ILE A 21 -10.33 -3.79 8.34
CA ILE A 21 -11.43 -4.60 7.77
C ILE A 21 -11.83 -4.09 6.39
N ILE A 22 -11.77 -2.79 6.14
CA ILE A 22 -12.28 -2.16 4.93
C ILE A 22 -11.14 -1.77 3.97
N GLY A 23 -10.09 -1.15 4.50
CA GLY A 23 -8.97 -0.58 3.76
C GLY A 23 -8.25 -1.62 2.90
N PRO A 24 -7.52 -2.59 3.49
CA PRO A 24 -6.83 -3.61 2.72
C PRO A 24 -7.76 -4.37 1.76
N PRO A 25 -8.95 -4.87 2.15
CA PRO A 25 -9.77 -5.61 1.19
C PRO A 25 -10.31 -4.76 0.03
N ALA A 26 -10.48 -3.44 0.20
CA ALA A 26 -10.98 -2.56 -0.86
C ALA A 26 -9.87 -1.86 -1.68
N LEU A 27 -8.65 -1.75 -1.17
CA LEU A 27 -7.62 -0.91 -1.76
C LEU A 27 -7.11 -1.46 -3.11
N VAL A 28 -6.36 -2.56 -3.09
CA VAL A 28 -5.84 -3.15 -4.33
C VAL A 28 -6.94 -3.85 -5.14
N PRO A 29 -7.82 -4.68 -4.56
CA PRO A 29 -8.78 -5.47 -5.34
C PRO A 29 -9.85 -4.65 -6.04
N LEU A 30 -10.20 -3.47 -5.50
CA LEU A 30 -11.27 -2.62 -6.05
C LEU A 30 -10.74 -1.27 -6.53
N TYR A 31 -10.17 -0.47 -5.63
CA TYR A 31 -9.82 0.93 -5.93
C TYR A 31 -8.68 1.02 -6.95
N PHE A 32 -7.51 0.43 -6.68
CA PHE A 32 -6.39 0.46 -7.63
C PHE A 32 -6.69 -0.35 -8.89
N GLN A 33 -7.42 -1.47 -8.77
CA GLN A 33 -7.78 -2.30 -9.91
C GLN A 33 -8.56 -1.52 -10.99
N TRP A 34 -9.41 -0.57 -10.60
CA TRP A 34 -10.04 0.36 -11.55
C TRP A 34 -9.14 1.57 -11.87
N TYR A 35 -8.56 2.18 -10.84
CA TYR A 35 -7.88 3.46 -10.96
C TYR A 35 -6.66 3.40 -11.89
N VAL A 36 -5.94 2.28 -11.93
CA VAL A 36 -4.78 2.11 -12.84
C VAL A 36 -5.23 2.12 -14.29
N PHE A 37 -6.36 1.49 -14.64
CA PHE A 37 -6.92 1.54 -15.99
C PHE A 37 -7.43 2.93 -16.35
N TYR A 38 -8.11 3.61 -15.42
CA TYR A 38 -8.49 5.00 -15.61
C TYR A 38 -7.25 5.87 -15.90
N PHE A 39 -6.22 5.76 -15.07
CA PHE A 39 -5.00 6.56 -15.17
C PHE A 39 -4.25 6.32 -16.48
N VAL A 40 -4.02 5.06 -16.86
CA VAL A 40 -3.25 4.72 -18.07
C VAL A 40 -3.93 5.25 -19.34
N VAL A 41 -5.28 5.20 -19.39
CA VAL A 41 -6.07 5.75 -20.49
C VAL A 41 -6.03 7.28 -20.49
N GLN A 42 -6.24 7.91 -19.33
CA GLN A 42 -6.18 9.38 -19.19
C GLN A 42 -4.82 9.96 -19.59
N ARG A 43 -3.75 9.26 -19.21
CA ARG A 43 -2.36 9.66 -19.51
C ARG A 43 -1.89 9.21 -20.89
N LYS A 44 -2.74 8.52 -21.66
CA LYS A 44 -2.43 7.98 -23.00
C LYS A 44 -1.20 7.08 -23.01
N GLN A 45 -0.98 6.33 -21.94
CA GLN A 45 0.14 5.39 -21.80
C GLN A 45 -0.19 4.06 -22.50
N TRP A 46 -0.31 4.09 -23.83
CA TRP A 46 -0.81 2.96 -24.61
C TRP A 46 0.07 1.71 -24.53
N VAL A 47 1.39 1.89 -24.40
CA VAL A 47 2.34 0.78 -24.22
C VAL A 47 2.08 0.06 -22.90
N ASP A 48 1.91 0.81 -21.82
CA ASP A 48 1.61 0.25 -20.49
C ASP A 48 0.24 -0.45 -20.51
N LEU A 49 -0.76 0.15 -21.15
CA LEU A 49 -2.07 -0.47 -21.32
C LEU A 49 -1.98 -1.79 -22.10
N ALA A 50 -1.18 -1.85 -23.17
CA ALA A 50 -0.99 -3.08 -23.94
C ALA A 50 -0.33 -4.19 -23.09
N TRP A 51 0.65 -3.86 -22.26
CA TRP A 51 1.26 -4.81 -21.33
C TRP A 51 0.30 -5.28 -20.24
N MET A 52 -0.50 -4.36 -19.68
CA MET A 52 -1.55 -4.70 -18.72
C MET A 52 -2.56 -5.67 -19.34
N LEU A 53 -3.10 -5.37 -20.53
CA LEU A 53 -4.05 -6.24 -21.21
C LEU A 53 -3.44 -7.60 -21.54
N THR A 54 -2.19 -7.64 -21.98
CA THR A 54 -1.46 -8.88 -22.26
C THR A 54 -1.36 -9.75 -21.01
N PHE A 55 -1.09 -9.17 -19.84
CA PHE A 55 -1.10 -9.89 -18.57
C PHE A 55 -2.46 -10.53 -18.28
N TYR A 56 -3.56 -9.77 -18.38
CA TYR A 56 -4.90 -10.32 -18.14
C TYR A 56 -5.28 -11.41 -19.14
N ILE A 57 -5.02 -11.19 -20.43
CA ILE A 57 -5.28 -12.20 -21.47
C ILE A 57 -4.52 -13.48 -21.16
N ARG A 58 -3.21 -13.40 -20.88
CA ARG A 58 -2.40 -14.57 -20.54
C ARG A 58 -2.91 -15.27 -19.28
N PHE A 59 -3.22 -14.52 -18.23
CA PHE A 59 -3.77 -15.05 -16.99
C PHE A 59 -5.05 -15.84 -17.24
N PHE A 60 -6.02 -15.28 -17.97
CA PHE A 60 -7.26 -15.99 -18.30
C PHE A 60 -7.02 -17.19 -19.21
N LEU A 61 -6.19 -17.08 -20.25
CA LEU A 61 -5.90 -18.22 -21.14
C LEU A 61 -5.22 -19.38 -20.41
N THR A 62 -4.34 -19.10 -19.45
CA THR A 62 -3.66 -20.12 -18.65
C THR A 62 -4.59 -20.80 -17.66
N TYR A 63 -5.38 -20.04 -16.89
CA TYR A 63 -6.12 -20.59 -15.76
C TYR A 63 -7.57 -20.96 -16.07
N LEU A 64 -8.19 -20.39 -17.11
CA LEU A 64 -9.61 -20.67 -17.43
C LEU A 64 -9.87 -22.14 -17.78
N PRO A 65 -9.03 -22.82 -18.58
CA PRO A 65 -9.21 -24.25 -18.86
C PRO A 65 -9.04 -25.14 -17.62
N LEU A 66 -8.24 -24.70 -16.65
CA LEU A 66 -7.89 -25.48 -15.45
C LEU A 66 -8.92 -25.33 -14.32
N LEU A 67 -9.44 -24.12 -14.13
CA LEU A 67 -10.25 -23.77 -12.96
C LEU A 67 -11.70 -23.41 -13.30
N GLY A 68 -12.02 -23.25 -14.59
CA GLY A 68 -13.27 -22.67 -15.05
C GLY A 68 -13.43 -21.21 -14.62
N LEU A 69 -14.52 -20.56 -15.05
CA LEU A 69 -14.72 -19.13 -14.82
C LEU A 69 -14.74 -18.77 -13.32
N LYS A 70 -15.51 -19.51 -12.51
CA LYS A 70 -15.61 -19.26 -11.07
C LYS A 70 -14.26 -19.43 -10.36
N GLY A 71 -13.49 -20.46 -10.72
CA GLY A 71 -12.20 -20.74 -10.11
C GLY A 71 -11.15 -19.70 -10.46
N VAL A 72 -11.10 -19.22 -11.71
CA VAL A 72 -10.18 -18.13 -12.11
C VAL A 72 -10.52 -16.82 -11.40
N LEU A 73 -11.81 -16.45 -11.33
CA LEU A 73 -12.23 -15.25 -10.61
C LEU A 73 -11.90 -15.37 -9.11
N GLY A 74 -12.13 -16.54 -8.51
CA GLY A 74 -11.75 -16.83 -7.12
C GLY A 74 -10.23 -16.72 -6.90
N LEU A 75 -9.42 -17.32 -7.78
CA LEU A 75 -7.96 -17.23 -7.72
C LEU A 75 -7.49 -15.78 -7.84
N HIS A 76 -8.03 -15.03 -8.81
CA HIS A 76 -7.69 -13.63 -9.01
C HIS A 76 -8.00 -12.80 -7.77
N MET A 77 -9.21 -12.95 -7.22
CA MET A 77 -9.61 -12.23 -6.01
C MET A 77 -8.77 -12.61 -4.79
N LEU A 78 -8.43 -13.89 -4.62
CA LEU A 78 -7.57 -14.36 -3.55
C LEU A 78 -6.18 -13.73 -3.63
N VAL A 79 -5.55 -13.77 -4.80
CA VAL A 79 -4.21 -13.20 -5.01
C VAL A 79 -4.24 -11.69 -4.75
N ARG A 80 -5.23 -10.96 -5.30
CA ARG A 80 -5.38 -9.52 -5.06
C ARG A 80 -5.64 -9.20 -3.58
N PHE A 81 -6.41 -10.03 -2.89
CA PHE A 81 -6.65 -9.86 -1.46
C PHE A 81 -5.36 -10.03 -0.65
N ILE A 82 -4.56 -11.06 -0.93
CA ILE A 82 -3.27 -11.29 -0.27
C ILE A 82 -2.31 -10.13 -0.56
N GLU A 83 -2.18 -9.73 -1.83
CA GLU A 83 -1.38 -8.59 -2.27
C GLU A 83 -1.76 -7.31 -1.52
N SER A 84 -3.06 -7.02 -1.41
CA SER A 84 -3.52 -5.81 -0.74
C SER A 84 -3.19 -5.78 0.75
N ASN A 85 -3.38 -6.90 1.45
CA ASN A 85 -3.06 -7.00 2.86
C ASN A 85 -1.56 -6.88 3.09
N TRP A 86 -0.75 -7.55 2.26
CA TRP A 86 0.70 -7.44 2.31
C TRP A 86 1.16 -5.99 2.02
N PHE A 87 0.65 -5.37 0.97
CA PHE A 87 0.98 -3.99 0.58
C PHE A 87 0.64 -2.99 1.69
N VAL A 88 -0.58 -3.06 2.26
CA VAL A 88 -0.97 -2.17 3.36
C VAL A 88 -0.11 -2.43 4.59
N TRP A 89 0.19 -3.68 4.91
CA TRP A 89 1.06 -3.98 6.04
C TRP A 89 2.48 -3.40 5.85
N VAL A 90 3.08 -3.60 4.68
CA VAL A 90 4.42 -3.10 4.36
C VAL A 90 4.50 -1.57 4.40
N THR A 91 3.49 -0.90 3.86
CA THR A 91 3.46 0.57 3.84
C THR A 91 3.10 1.16 5.20
N GLN A 92 2.28 0.48 6.02
CA GLN A 92 1.76 1.02 7.27
C GLN A 92 2.57 0.63 8.52
N MET A 93 3.36 -0.46 8.49
CA MET A 93 4.05 -0.98 9.70
C MET A 93 4.97 0.03 10.39
N ASN A 94 5.40 1.07 9.68
CA ASN A 94 6.28 2.13 10.18
C ASN A 94 5.56 3.48 10.38
N HIS A 95 4.26 3.54 10.09
CA HIS A 95 3.35 4.62 10.45
C HIS A 95 2.54 4.27 11.72
N ILE A 96 3.15 3.48 12.61
CA ILE A 96 2.61 3.30 13.97
C ILE A 96 2.65 4.67 14.65
N PRO A 97 1.56 5.11 15.31
CA PRO A 97 1.53 6.41 15.94
C PRO A 97 2.68 6.57 16.93
N MET A 98 3.64 7.42 16.58
CA MET A 98 4.65 7.92 17.51
C MET A 98 4.02 9.04 18.36
N HIS A 99 4.76 9.58 19.33
CA HIS A 99 4.29 10.67 20.19
C HIS A 99 4.15 12.01 19.43
N ILE A 100 3.19 12.06 18.52
CA ILE A 100 2.77 13.24 17.78
C ILE A 100 1.33 13.53 18.19
N ASP A 101 1.17 14.66 18.87
CA ASP A 101 -0.13 15.16 19.30
C ASP A 101 -0.49 16.38 18.43
N TYR A 102 -0.73 17.54 19.04
CA TYR A 102 -0.91 18.79 18.30
C TYR A 102 0.36 19.23 17.59
N ASP A 103 0.19 19.95 16.48
CA ASP A 103 1.29 20.57 15.76
C ASP A 103 2.06 21.53 16.70
N LYS A 104 3.35 21.24 16.86
CA LYS A 104 4.27 22.00 17.71
C LYS A 104 5.12 22.99 16.89
N ASN A 105 4.84 23.16 15.59
CA ASN A 105 5.66 23.93 14.64
C ASN A 105 7.13 23.47 14.63
N VAL A 106 7.34 22.16 14.71
CA VAL A 106 8.66 21.55 14.61
C VAL A 106 9.08 21.53 13.15
N ASP A 107 10.38 21.67 12.87
CA ASP A 107 10.88 21.60 11.50
C ASP A 107 10.57 20.25 10.84
N TRP A 108 10.54 20.23 9.51
CA TRP A 108 10.17 19.04 8.73
C TRP A 108 11.07 17.84 9.05
N PHE A 109 12.38 18.03 9.15
CA PHE A 109 13.33 16.95 9.36
C PHE A 109 13.11 16.30 10.73
N SER A 110 13.04 17.11 11.78
CA SER A 110 12.73 16.65 13.14
C SER A 110 11.36 15.99 13.23
N THR A 111 10.38 16.48 12.47
CA THR A 111 9.05 15.87 12.39
C THR A 111 9.11 14.48 11.75
N GLN A 112 9.82 14.30 10.63
CA GLN A 112 9.97 12.97 10.01
C GLN A 112 10.62 11.98 10.98
N LEU A 113 11.67 12.41 11.70
CA LEU A 113 12.38 11.57 12.67
C LEU A 113 11.52 11.19 13.88
N GLN A 114 10.67 12.11 14.36
CA GLN A 114 9.78 11.86 15.50
C GLN A 114 8.50 11.09 15.11
N ALA A 115 8.03 11.24 13.86
CA ALA A 115 6.78 10.65 13.36
C ALA A 115 6.91 9.23 12.86
N THR A 116 8.11 8.88 12.41
CA THR A 116 8.37 7.65 11.68
C THR A 116 9.22 6.75 12.55
N CYS A 117 8.89 5.47 12.58
CA CYS A 117 9.75 4.46 13.19
C CYS A 117 10.33 3.55 12.14
N ASN A 118 11.46 2.93 12.46
CA ASN A 118 11.99 1.80 11.71
C ASN A 118 11.58 0.51 12.40
N VAL A 119 11.40 -0.54 11.61
CA VAL A 119 11.26 -1.91 12.11
C VAL A 119 12.66 -2.52 12.21
N HIS A 120 12.91 -3.27 13.29
CA HIS A 120 14.21 -3.91 13.55
C HIS A 120 14.72 -4.66 12.31
N GLN A 121 15.96 -4.38 11.91
CA GLN A 121 16.56 -5.02 10.75
C GLN A 121 16.66 -6.54 10.93
N SER A 122 16.28 -7.29 9.91
CA SER A 122 16.58 -8.73 9.82
C SER A 122 16.51 -9.17 8.37
N LEU A 123 17.14 -10.30 8.03
CA LEU A 123 17.03 -10.87 6.69
C LEU A 123 15.57 -11.03 6.24
N PHE A 124 14.69 -11.42 7.18
CA PHE A 124 13.27 -11.53 6.91
C PHE A 124 12.62 -10.17 6.65
N ASN A 125 12.83 -9.17 7.50
CA ASN A 125 12.20 -7.85 7.36
C ASN A 125 12.69 -7.12 6.11
N ASP A 126 13.98 -7.21 5.79
CA ASP A 126 14.60 -6.60 4.61
C ASP A 126 14.03 -7.19 3.30
N TRP A 127 13.79 -8.51 3.27
CA TRP A 127 13.15 -9.21 2.16
C TRP A 127 11.64 -8.94 2.08
N PHE A 128 10.92 -9.14 3.19
CA PHE A 128 9.46 -9.10 3.24
C PHE A 128 8.90 -7.70 2.98
N SER A 129 9.60 -6.66 3.45
CA SER A 129 9.25 -5.26 3.21
C SER A 129 9.91 -4.67 1.97
N GLY A 130 10.89 -5.35 1.35
CA GLY A 130 11.68 -4.77 0.28
C GLY A 130 12.54 -3.57 0.73
N HIS A 131 13.04 -3.61 1.97
CA HIS A 131 13.77 -2.55 2.69
C HIS A 131 12.92 -1.35 3.15
N LEU A 132 11.59 -1.44 3.07
CA LEU A 132 10.68 -0.45 3.68
C LEU A 132 10.61 -0.56 5.21
N ASN A 133 11.40 -1.43 5.86
CA ASN A 133 11.65 -1.39 7.31
C ASN A 133 12.50 -0.18 7.75
N PHE A 134 13.12 0.53 6.81
CA PHE A 134 13.92 1.75 7.01
C PHE A 134 13.16 2.99 6.50
N GLN A 135 12.08 3.36 7.16
CA GLN A 135 11.19 4.42 6.71
C GLN A 135 11.68 5.82 7.03
N ILE A 136 12.47 5.97 8.09
CA ILE A 136 13.13 7.24 8.40
C ILE A 136 14.04 7.62 7.21
N GLU A 137 14.87 6.68 6.76
CA GLU A 137 15.79 6.86 5.64
C GLU A 137 15.04 7.04 4.32
N HIS A 138 13.96 6.26 4.09
CA HIS A 138 13.12 6.39 2.90
C HIS A 138 12.50 7.79 2.76
N HIS A 139 12.01 8.37 3.86
CA HIS A 139 11.37 9.69 3.84
C HIS A 139 12.39 10.84 3.82
N LEU A 140 13.51 10.69 4.52
CA LEU A 140 14.55 11.72 4.58
C LEU A 140 15.44 11.74 3.32
N PHE A 141 15.67 10.58 2.70
CA PHE A 141 16.60 10.41 1.59
C PHE A 141 15.96 9.62 0.42
N PRO A 142 14.92 10.15 -0.23
CA PRO A 142 14.13 9.42 -1.24
C PRO A 142 14.94 9.01 -2.49
N THR A 143 16.09 9.63 -2.73
CA THR A 143 16.99 9.30 -3.85
C THR A 143 18.10 8.32 -3.46
N MET A 144 18.26 8.00 -2.17
CA MET A 144 19.28 7.07 -1.72
C MET A 144 18.90 5.64 -2.14
N PRO A 145 19.82 4.86 -2.71
CA PRO A 145 19.54 3.47 -3.04
C PRO A 145 19.21 2.66 -1.78
N ARG A 146 18.15 1.84 -1.84
CA ARG A 146 17.64 1.07 -0.69
C ARG A 146 18.67 0.21 0.05
N HIS A 147 19.70 -0.27 -0.65
CA HIS A 147 20.76 -1.09 -0.07
C HIS A 147 21.73 -0.30 0.83
N ASN A 148 21.57 1.03 0.91
CA ASN A 148 22.31 1.90 1.81
C ASN A 148 21.48 2.36 3.02
N TYR A 149 20.19 2.05 3.10
CA TYR A 149 19.34 2.51 4.21
C TYR A 149 19.74 1.95 5.58
N TRP A 150 20.43 0.81 5.62
CA TRP A 150 20.85 0.16 6.85
C TRP A 150 22.25 0.57 7.33
N LYS A 151 22.98 1.37 6.54
CA LYS A 151 24.35 1.77 6.80
C LYS A 151 24.40 3.06 7.61
#